data_AF-A0A0L0UPM6-F1
#
_entry.id   AF-A0A0L0UPM6-F1
#
_cell.length_a   1.000
_cell.length_b   1.000
_cell.length_c   1.000
_cell.angle_alpha   90.00
_cell.angle_beta   90.00
_cell.angle_gamma   90.00
#
_symmetry.space_group_name_H-M   'P 1'
#
loop_
_entity.id
_entity.type
_entity.pdbx_description
1 polymer ?
#
loop_
_entity_poly.entity_id
_entity_poly.type
_entity_poly.pdbx_seq_one_letter_code
_entity_poly.pdbx_strand_id
1 'polypeptide(L)'
;MSTEELRTRILLTPDNYLTWMFAMEAKLIGIDAYDIVTGVIACPPDSAADKKKDYTKLDQKAYSKIIDYLSAEVINYSSASLPTSDRHSGYGLWQLLWFLFTTYRNDLKGEIRD
;
A
#
# COMPACT_ATOMS: atom_id res chain seq x y z
N MET A 1 5.07 -15.89 -17.92
CA MET A 1 5.55 -14.60 -17.42
C MET A 1 6.65 -14.13 -18.34
N SER A 2 6.42 -13.06 -19.08
CA SER A 2 7.45 -12.48 -19.96
C SER A 2 8.38 -11.58 -19.15
N THR A 3 9.60 -11.40 -19.62
CA THR A 3 10.61 -10.51 -19.01
C THR A 3 10.20 -9.03 -18.98
N GLU A 4 9.12 -8.64 -19.67
CA GLU A 4 8.54 -7.29 -19.60
C GLU A 4 7.66 -7.09 -18.35
N GLU A 5 6.93 -8.11 -17.89
CA GLU A 5 6.06 -8.03 -16.69
C GLU A 5 6.88 -7.86 -15.39
N LEU A 6 8.16 -8.25 -15.40
CA LEU A 6 9.08 -8.08 -14.29
C LEU A 6 9.67 -6.65 -14.21
N ARG A 7 9.67 -5.87 -15.30
CA ARG A 7 10.31 -4.53 -15.32
C ARG A 7 9.55 -3.46 -14.56
N THR A 8 8.27 -3.66 -14.23
CA THR A 8 7.43 -2.65 -13.57
C THR A 8 7.30 -2.83 -12.06
N ARG A 9 7.84 -3.93 -11.51
CA ARG A 9 7.70 -4.29 -10.09
C ARG A 9 8.90 -3.79 -9.31
N ILE A 10 8.70 -2.80 -8.44
CA ILE A 10 9.80 -2.19 -7.68
C ILE A 10 10.07 -2.97 -6.39
N LEU A 11 11.35 -3.20 -6.10
CA LEU A 11 11.78 -3.49 -4.73
C LEU A 11 11.84 -2.16 -3.99
N LEU A 12 11.04 -1.98 -2.96
CA LEU A 12 11.04 -0.74 -2.19
C LEU A 12 12.29 -0.66 -1.33
N THR A 13 13.08 0.38 -1.54
CA THR A 13 14.26 0.74 -0.75
C THR A 13 14.07 2.16 -0.20
N PRO A 14 14.81 2.56 0.85
CA PRO A 14 14.74 3.93 1.37
C PRO A 14 14.95 5.01 0.30
N ASP A 15 15.80 4.74 -0.69
CA ASP A 15 16.14 5.68 -1.76
C ASP A 15 15.05 5.84 -2.82
N ASN A 16 14.28 4.79 -3.08
CA ASN A 16 13.26 4.80 -4.14
C ASN A 16 11.82 4.91 -3.61
N TYR A 17 11.62 4.77 -2.30
CA TYR A 17 10.30 4.74 -1.69
C TYR A 17 9.53 6.04 -1.92
N LEU A 18 10.15 7.21 -1.73
CA LEU A 18 9.46 8.50 -1.94
C LEU A 18 8.98 8.65 -3.39
N THR A 19 9.84 8.35 -4.35
CA THR A 19 9.49 8.38 -5.78
C THR A 19 8.36 7.41 -6.11
N TRP A 20 8.42 6.18 -5.58
CA TRP A 20 7.35 5.21 -5.73
C TRP A 20 6.05 5.67 -5.10
N MET A 21 6.11 6.23 -3.89
CA MET A 21 4.96 6.73 -3.14
C MET A 21 4.24 7.80 -3.95
N PHE A 22 4.92 8.87 -4.39
CA PHE A 22 4.32 9.91 -5.23
C PHE A 22 3.68 9.34 -6.51
N ALA A 23 4.34 8.39 -7.17
CA ALA A 23 3.79 7.76 -8.36
C ALA A 23 2.56 6.90 -8.05
N MET A 24 2.52 6.24 -6.89
CA MET A 24 1.40 5.42 -6.45
C MET A 24 0.22 6.26 -5.98
N GLU A 25 0.45 7.37 -5.27
CA GLU A 25 -0.59 8.33 -4.88
C GLU A 25 -1.35 8.81 -6.12
N ALA A 26 -0.64 9.24 -7.16
CA ALA A 26 -1.27 9.67 -8.41
C ALA A 26 -2.14 8.56 -9.06
N LYS A 27 -1.68 7.30 -8.99
CA LYS A 27 -2.44 6.15 -9.52
C LYS A 27 -3.69 5.86 -8.69
N LEU A 28 -3.61 6.02 -7.37
CA LEU A 28 -4.73 5.81 -6.43
C LEU A 28 -5.77 6.93 -6.55
N ILE A 29 -5.32 8.18 -6.75
CA ILE A 29 -6.19 9.32 -7.08
C ILE A 29 -6.94 9.02 -8.38
N GLY A 30 -6.24 8.53 -9.42
CA GLY A 30 -6.86 8.17 -10.70
C GLY A 30 -7.88 7.03 -10.65
N ILE A 31 -8.03 6.36 -9.51
CA ILE A 31 -9.08 5.33 -9.28
C ILE A 31 -10.01 5.67 -8.11
N ASP A 32 -9.96 6.90 -7.59
CA ASP A 32 -10.72 7.41 -6.45
C ASP A 32 -10.49 6.67 -5.12
N ALA A 33 -9.33 6.03 -4.94
CA ALA A 33 -9.05 5.20 -3.78
C ALA A 33 -8.01 5.80 -2.81
N TYR A 34 -7.43 6.96 -3.13
CA TYR A 34 -6.42 7.61 -2.28
C TYR A 34 -6.96 7.93 -0.88
N ASP A 35 -8.16 8.51 -0.80
CA ASP A 35 -8.78 8.89 0.47
C ASP A 35 -9.15 7.67 1.34
N ILE A 36 -9.38 6.51 0.72
CA ILE A 36 -9.56 5.25 1.46
C ILE A 36 -8.24 4.81 2.09
N VAL A 37 -7.17 4.72 1.31
CA VAL A 37 -5.91 4.14 1.82
C VAL A 37 -5.20 5.04 2.83
N THR A 38 -5.47 6.34 2.78
CA THR A 38 -4.98 7.33 3.75
C THR A 38 -5.89 7.45 4.98
N GLY A 39 -7.06 6.79 4.97
CA GLY A 39 -8.01 6.81 6.08
C GLY A 39 -8.86 8.07 6.18
N VAL A 40 -8.83 8.96 5.18
CA VAL A 40 -9.74 10.12 5.09
C VAL A 40 -11.19 9.65 4.99
N ILE A 41 -11.43 8.63 4.16
CA ILE A 41 -12.70 7.90 4.14
C ILE A 41 -12.55 6.68 5.04
N ALA A 42 -13.22 6.70 6.18
CA ALA A 42 -13.24 5.57 7.10
C ALA A 42 -14.16 4.43 6.61
N CYS A 43 -13.81 3.20 7.00
CA CYS A 43 -14.66 2.03 6.78
C CYS A 43 -16.06 2.25 7.40
N PRO A 44 -17.15 2.12 6.63
CA PRO A 44 -18.50 2.29 7.14
C PRO A 44 -18.87 1.25 8.21
N PRO A 45 -19.76 1.61 9.17
CA PRO A 45 -20.25 0.65 10.15
C PRO A 45 -21.10 -0.44 9.48
N ASP A 46 -21.25 -1.60 10.15
CA ASP A 46 -22.02 -2.75 9.65
C ASP A 46 -23.50 -2.42 9.36
N SER A 47 -24.04 -1.39 10.02
CA SER A 47 -25.41 -0.90 9.79
C SER A 47 -25.61 -0.22 8.43
N ALA A 48 -24.54 0.09 7.70
CA ALA A 48 -24.58 0.73 6.39
C ALA A 48 -24.10 -0.21 5.27
N ALA A 49 -24.80 -1.33 5.09
CA ALA A 49 -24.38 -2.43 4.21
C ALA A 49 -24.02 -2.01 2.77
N ASP A 50 -24.83 -1.14 2.14
CA ASP A 50 -24.57 -0.68 0.77
C ASP A 50 -23.29 0.17 0.67
N LYS A 51 -23.11 1.12 1.61
CA LYS A 51 -21.88 1.93 1.68
C LYS A 51 -20.66 1.09 1.97
N LYS A 52 -20.80 0.09 2.85
CA LYS A 52 -19.73 -0.85 3.19
C LYS A 52 -19.31 -1.68 1.98
N LYS A 53 -20.27 -2.14 1.17
CA LYS A 53 -20.00 -2.87 -0.07
C LYS A 53 -19.20 -2.04 -1.06
N ASP A 54 -19.57 -0.77 -1.26
CA ASP A 54 -18.86 0.11 -2.19
C ASP A 54 -17.48 0.49 -1.67
N TYR A 55 -17.35 0.75 -0.36
CA TYR A 55 -16.05 0.92 0.30
C TYR A 55 -15.15 -0.30 0.08
N THR A 56 -15.64 -1.51 0.36
CA THR A 56 -14.83 -2.74 0.23
C THR A 56 -14.36 -2.96 -1.20
N LYS A 57 -15.20 -2.70 -2.21
CA LYS A 57 -14.79 -2.80 -3.61
C LYS A 57 -13.65 -1.83 -3.94
N LEU A 58 -13.75 -0.58 -3.46
CA LEU A 58 -12.75 0.44 -3.73
C LEU A 58 -11.44 0.17 -2.96
N ASP A 59 -11.52 -0.31 -1.72
CA ASP A 59 -10.38 -0.77 -0.93
C ASP A 59 -9.65 -1.95 -1.61
N GLN A 60 -10.39 -2.94 -2.11
CA GLN A 60 -9.82 -4.06 -2.86
C GLN A 60 -9.22 -3.63 -4.21
N LYS A 61 -9.81 -2.61 -4.86
CA LYS A 61 -9.26 -2.00 -6.09
C LYS A 61 -7.92 -1.32 -5.80
N ALA A 62 -7.81 -0.60 -4.68
CA ALA A 62 -6.53 -0.04 -4.22
C ALA A 62 -5.50 -1.13 -3.93
N TYR A 63 -5.89 -2.18 -3.20
CA TYR A 63 -5.02 -3.34 -2.94
C TYR A 63 -4.43 -3.89 -4.23
N SER A 64 -5.28 -4.24 -5.20
CA SER A 64 -4.85 -4.77 -6.49
C SER A 64 -3.89 -3.81 -7.20
N LYS A 65 -4.25 -2.51 -7.22
CA LYS A 65 -3.43 -1.48 -7.85
C LYS A 65 -2.06 -1.33 -7.20
N ILE A 66 -1.94 -1.45 -5.89
CA ILE A 66 -0.66 -1.38 -5.19
C ILE A 66 0.18 -2.61 -5.53
N ILE A 67 -0.40 -3.82 -5.44
CA ILE A 67 0.27 -5.09 -5.71
C ILE A 67 0.87 -5.14 -7.13
N ASP A 68 0.17 -4.61 -8.14
CA ASP A 68 0.65 -4.56 -9.53
C ASP A 68 2.03 -3.89 -9.71
N TYR A 69 2.40 -3.01 -8.79
CA TYR A 69 3.66 -2.26 -8.84
C TYR A 69 4.68 -2.70 -7.79
N LEU A 70 4.41 -3.74 -7.01
CA LEU A 70 5.35 -4.27 -6.02
C LEU A 70 6.11 -5.49 -6.55
N SER A 71 7.36 -5.65 -6.10
CA SER A 71 8.12 -6.88 -6.31
C SER A 71 7.55 -8.05 -5.50
N ALA A 72 7.80 -9.27 -5.97
CA ALA A 72 7.37 -10.49 -5.27
C ALA A 72 7.91 -10.56 -3.83
N GLU A 73 9.09 -10.00 -3.58
CA GLU A 73 9.69 -9.92 -2.25
C GLU A 73 8.86 -9.05 -1.30
N VAL A 74 8.49 -7.84 -1.74
CA VAL A 74 7.64 -6.94 -0.94
C VAL A 74 6.25 -7.53 -0.73
N ILE A 75 5.71 -8.22 -1.74
CA ILE A 75 4.42 -8.93 -1.64
C ILE A 75 4.49 -10.04 -0.60
N ASN A 76 5.55 -10.86 -0.62
CA ASN A 76 5.74 -11.96 0.34
C ASN A 76 5.85 -11.42 1.77
N TYR A 77 6.65 -10.38 1.97
CA TYR A 77 6.76 -9.70 3.27
C TYR A 77 5.40 -9.18 3.74
N SER A 78 4.72 -8.40 2.90
CA SER A 78 3.42 -7.79 3.24
C SER A 78 2.36 -8.83 3.57
N SER A 79 2.35 -9.95 2.84
CA SER A 79 1.41 -11.07 3.06
C SER A 79 1.65 -11.82 4.37
N ALA A 80 2.87 -11.78 4.90
CA ALA A 80 3.24 -12.34 6.19
C ALA A 80 3.02 -11.37 7.36
N SER A 81 3.12 -10.06 7.11
CA SER A 81 2.96 -9.01 8.12
C SER A 81 1.52 -8.59 8.37
N LEU A 82 0.64 -8.69 7.38
CA LEU A 82 -0.77 -8.32 7.54
C LEU A 82 -1.58 -9.42 8.24
N PRO A 83 -2.51 -9.08 9.15
CA PRO A 83 -3.51 -9.99 9.65
C PRO A 83 -4.32 -10.62 8.50
N THR A 84 -4.80 -11.85 8.68
CA THR A 84 -5.60 -12.55 7.65
C THR A 84 -6.85 -11.75 7.25
N SER A 85 -7.45 -11.01 8.17
CA SER A 85 -8.61 -10.13 7.89
C SER A 85 -8.30 -9.01 6.90
N ASP A 86 -7.03 -8.59 6.83
CA ASP A 86 -6.59 -7.37 6.13
C ASP A 86 -5.74 -7.70 4.90
N ARG A 87 -5.56 -8.99 4.60
CA ARG A 87 -4.69 -9.47 3.50
C ARG A 87 -5.04 -8.90 2.13
N HIS A 88 -6.30 -8.51 1.92
CA HIS A 88 -6.79 -7.90 0.68
C HIS A 88 -7.21 -6.43 0.86
N SER A 89 -6.78 -5.80 1.96
CA SER A 89 -7.09 -4.39 2.23
C SER A 89 -6.04 -3.48 1.61
N GLY A 90 -6.48 -2.54 0.79
CA GLY A 90 -5.62 -1.51 0.22
C GLY A 90 -5.15 -0.55 1.30
N TYR A 91 -6.04 -0.17 2.21
CA TYR A 91 -5.73 0.58 3.42
C TYR A 91 -4.67 -0.12 4.27
N GLY A 92 -4.92 -1.39 4.65
CA GLY A 92 -3.97 -2.15 5.47
C GLY A 92 -2.58 -2.24 4.84
N LEU A 93 -2.52 -2.55 3.54
CA LEU A 93 -1.27 -2.62 2.79
C LEU A 93 -0.55 -1.25 2.73
N TRP A 94 -1.27 -0.17 2.44
CA TRP A 94 -0.70 1.18 2.39
C TRP A 94 -0.12 1.61 3.73
N GLN A 95 -0.86 1.39 4.83
CA GLN A 95 -0.39 1.73 6.18
C GLN A 95 0.85 0.93 6.57
N LEU A 96 0.91 -0.37 6.23
CA LEU A 96 2.10 -1.18 6.46
C LEU A 96 3.31 -0.62 5.70
N LEU A 97 3.17 -0.33 4.41
CA LEU A 97 4.27 0.19 3.58
C LEU A 97 4.75 1.55 4.08
N TRP A 98 3.83 2.41 4.52
CA TRP A 98 4.15 3.71 5.11
C TRP A 98 4.88 3.58 6.45
N PHE A 99 4.44 2.66 7.31
CA PHE A 99 5.09 2.37 8.57
C PHE A 99 6.53 1.86 8.37
N LEU A 100 6.75 0.97 7.41
CA LEU A 100 8.09 0.48 7.09
C LEU A 100 9.01 1.62 6.71
N PHE A 101 8.60 2.47 5.77
CA PHE A 101 9.42 3.60 5.33
C PHE A 101 9.74 4.58 6.47
N THR A 102 8.74 4.95 7.26
CA THR A 102 8.94 5.90 8.37
C THR A 102 9.87 5.33 9.44
N THR A 103 9.79 4.02 9.71
CA THR A 103 10.71 3.31 10.61
C THR A 103 12.14 3.32 10.06
N TYR A 104 12.36 2.85 8.82
CA TYR A 104 13.69 2.82 8.19
C TYR A 104 14.35 4.21 8.11
N ARG A 105 13.55 5.25 7.84
CA ARG A 105 14.04 6.63 7.79
C ARG A 105 14.54 7.13 9.15
N ASN A 106 13.90 6.70 10.24
CA ASN A 106 14.30 7.09 11.59
C ASN A 106 15.58 6.36 12.02
N ASP A 107 15.74 5.10 11.64
CA ASP A 107 16.94 4.31 11.93
C ASP A 107 18.18 4.88 11.21
N LEU A 108 18.05 5.25 9.92
CA LEU A 108 19.11 5.92 9.16
C LEU A 108 19.50 7.30 9.72
N LYS A 109 18.59 8.00 10.40
CA LYS A 109 18.90 9.25 11.09
C LYS A 109 19.52 9.04 12.48
N GLY A 110 19.30 7.89 13.09
CA GLY A 110 19.94 7.47 14.33
C GLY A 110 21.42 7.17 14.13
N GLU A 111 21.78 6.48 13.04
CA GLU A 111 23.17 6.09 12.74
C GLU A 111 24.10 7.26 12.33
N ILE A 112 23.56 8.41 11.91
CA ILE A 112 24.37 9.61 11.59
C ILE A 112 24.71 10.43 12.86
N ARG A 113 24.19 10.01 14.02
CA ARG A 113 24.48 10.60 15.33
C ARG A 113 25.28 9.63 16.19
N ASP A 114 26.50 9.29 15.77
CA ASP A 114 27.57 8.79 16.64
C ASP A 114 28.93 9.19 16.08
#